data_AF-A0A7S3FVW6-F1
#
_entry.id   AF-A0A7S3FVW6-F1
#
_cell.length_a   1.000
_cell.length_b   1.000
_cell.length_c   1.000
_cell.angle_alpha   90.00
_cell.angle_beta   90.00
_cell.angle_gamma   90.00
#
_symmetry.space_group_name_H-M   'P 1'
#
loop_
_entity.id
_entity.type
_entity.pdbx_description
1 polymer ?
#
loop_
_entity_poly.entity_id
_entity_poly.type
_entity_poly.pdbx_seq_one_letter_code
_entity_poly.pdbx_strand_id
1 'polypeptide(L)'
;NEGCDGGWSFFHGYLAENGYMVSEKCAPYKAKTKGESCSKYEGCKPVAKIKNSYFIGGAYGESSEKKMMKEILRNGIVNGELNVPRIFSFYQKGILSNDHEAKMSSYLEYSGIAEHHKQVQQMIGSQKKKHVTDRDLEDYGIAWMNLNHSVVIVGWGVDEKTATKYWIVRNSYGKRWGMEGDFLVRRGENDFGIESETTGYEVQLCDEQQSTPGNCVPVDPK
;
A
#
# COMPACT_ATOMS: atom_id res chain seq x y z
N ASN A 1 2.64 6.54 -15.56
CA ASN A 1 3.66 6.92 -14.56
C ASN A 1 4.31 8.20 -14.99
N GLU A 2 4.07 9.24 -14.21
CA GLU A 2 4.29 10.64 -14.54
C GLU A 2 5.36 11.25 -13.61
N GLY A 3 6.16 10.38 -12.97
CA GLY A 3 7.24 10.78 -12.09
C GLY A 3 6.72 11.35 -10.77
N CYS A 4 7.13 12.58 -10.44
CA CYS A 4 6.64 13.28 -9.24
C CYS A 4 5.16 13.68 -9.33
N ASP A 5 4.55 13.65 -10.52
CA ASP A 5 3.16 14.05 -10.75
C ASP A 5 2.17 12.88 -10.55
N GLY A 6 2.68 11.68 -10.21
CA GLY A 6 1.87 10.50 -9.89
C GLY A 6 2.28 9.25 -10.65
N GLY A 7 1.62 8.14 -10.31
CA GLY A 7 1.83 6.86 -10.95
C GLY A 7 0.99 5.77 -10.30
N TRP A 8 1.06 4.58 -10.88
CA TRP A 8 0.32 3.42 -10.43
C TRP A 8 1.29 2.27 -10.18
N SER A 9 1.21 1.67 -9.00
CA SER A 9 2.06 0.55 -8.56
C SER A 9 2.12 -0.59 -9.57
N PHE A 10 1.00 -0.96 -10.20
CA PHE A 10 0.98 -1.98 -11.25
C PHE A 10 1.93 -1.63 -12.40
N PHE A 11 1.87 -0.39 -12.90
CA PHE A 11 2.75 0.06 -13.98
C PHE A 11 4.20 0.27 -13.55
N HIS A 12 4.48 0.50 -12.27
CA HIS A 12 5.85 0.43 -11.75
C HIS A 12 6.40 -1.00 -11.84
N GLY A 13 5.57 -2.00 -11.54
CA GLY A 13 5.86 -3.41 -11.75
C GLY A 13 6.20 -3.71 -13.20
N TYR A 14 5.30 -3.33 -14.11
CA TYR A 14 5.47 -3.49 -15.56
C TYR A 14 6.73 -2.81 -16.10
N LEU A 15 7.07 -1.61 -15.60
CA LEU A 15 8.31 -0.93 -15.96
C LEU A 15 9.53 -1.76 -15.55
N ALA A 16 9.51 -2.35 -14.35
CA ALA A 16 10.61 -3.18 -13.84
C ALA A 16 10.65 -4.61 -14.42
N GLU A 17 9.58 -5.06 -15.09
CA GLU A 17 9.60 -6.26 -15.94
C GLU A 17 10.36 -6.01 -17.25
N ASN A 18 10.11 -4.85 -17.86
CA ASN A 18 10.72 -4.44 -19.12
C ASN A 18 12.09 -3.77 -18.95
N GLY A 19 12.45 -3.46 -17.70
CA GLY A 19 13.73 -2.88 -17.32
C GLY A 19 14.42 -3.69 -16.22
N TYR A 20 15.24 -2.99 -15.46
CA TYR A 20 15.90 -3.53 -14.28
C TYR A 20 15.90 -2.47 -13.17
N MET A 21 15.90 -2.95 -11.93
CA MET A 21 16.11 -2.11 -10.77
C MET A 21 17.60 -2.03 -10.48
N VAL A 22 18.08 -0.82 -10.20
CA VAL A 22 19.48 -0.55 -9.85
C VAL A 22 19.57 -0.11 -8.39
N SER A 23 20.76 -0.16 -7.80
CA SER A 23 20.94 0.26 -6.42
C SER A 23 20.79 1.78 -6.25
N GLU A 24 20.28 2.19 -5.09
CA GLU A 24 20.25 3.58 -4.65
C GLU A 24 21.65 4.23 -4.66
N LYS A 25 22.71 3.43 -4.47
CA LYS A 25 24.10 3.92 -4.58
C LYS A 25 24.43 4.37 -6.00
N CYS A 26 23.90 3.70 -7.02
CA CYS A 26 24.14 4.02 -8.42
C CYS A 26 23.20 5.09 -8.95
N ALA A 27 21.91 5.02 -8.59
CA ALA A 27 20.91 6.01 -8.96
C ALA A 27 20.24 6.59 -7.69
N PRO A 28 20.87 7.59 -7.04
CA PRO A 28 20.35 8.13 -5.80
C PRO A 28 19.05 8.92 -5.99
N TYR A 29 18.11 8.78 -5.06
CA TYR A 29 16.86 9.51 -5.02
C TYR A 29 17.10 11.02 -4.90
N LYS A 30 16.53 11.79 -5.84
CA LYS A 30 16.66 13.27 -5.90
C LYS A 30 15.35 14.02 -5.68
N ALA A 31 14.24 13.32 -5.44
CA ALA A 31 12.90 13.91 -5.32
C ALA A 31 12.51 14.84 -6.50
N LYS A 32 13.00 14.56 -7.71
CA LYS A 32 12.68 15.30 -8.93
C LYS A 32 12.73 14.40 -10.14
N THR A 33 11.88 14.68 -11.14
CA THR A 33 11.85 13.96 -12.42
C THR A 33 12.11 14.85 -13.64
N LYS A 34 12.03 16.18 -13.49
CA LYS A 34 12.29 17.14 -14.57
C LYS A 34 13.76 17.56 -14.57
N GLY A 35 14.38 17.60 -15.75
CA GLY A 35 15.77 18.04 -15.94
C GLY A 35 16.85 16.97 -15.68
N GLU A 36 16.46 15.72 -15.46
CA GLU A 36 17.37 14.57 -15.41
C GLU A 36 17.06 13.63 -16.58
N SER A 37 18.09 13.00 -17.15
CA SER A 37 17.94 12.01 -18.21
C SER A 37 18.33 10.64 -17.70
N CYS A 38 17.57 9.61 -18.09
CA CYS A 38 17.86 8.22 -17.78
C CYS A 38 19.24 7.77 -18.27
N SER A 39 19.78 8.44 -19.30
CA SER A 39 21.11 8.13 -19.86
C SER A 39 22.25 8.26 -18.85
N LYS A 40 22.08 9.09 -17.81
CA LYS A 40 23.07 9.23 -16.74
C LYS A 40 23.30 7.92 -15.96
N TYR A 41 22.35 7.00 -16.02
CA TYR A 41 22.37 5.73 -15.28
C TYR A 41 22.56 4.51 -16.19
N GLU A 42 22.90 4.71 -17.47
CA GLU A 42 23.13 3.61 -18.43
C GLU A 42 24.21 2.63 -17.99
N GLY A 43 25.22 3.10 -17.23
CA GLY A 43 26.29 2.26 -16.70
C GLY A 43 25.92 1.51 -15.41
N CYS A 44 24.74 1.71 -14.84
CA CYS A 44 24.34 1.07 -13.61
C CYS A 44 24.06 -0.43 -13.82
N LYS A 45 24.65 -1.24 -12.95
CA LYS A 45 24.38 -2.69 -12.93
C LYS A 45 23.03 -2.97 -12.26
N PRO A 46 22.28 -3.94 -12.77
CA PRO A 46 21.01 -4.35 -12.17
C PRO A 46 21.26 -5.07 -10.83
N VAL A 47 20.40 -4.82 -9.85
CA VAL A 47 20.36 -5.53 -8.56
C VAL A 47 19.12 -6.42 -8.43
N ALA A 48 18.06 -6.10 -9.15
CA ALA A 48 16.86 -6.90 -9.21
C ALA A 48 16.12 -6.70 -10.53
N LYS A 49 15.28 -7.67 -10.88
CA LYS A 49 14.32 -7.63 -11.97
C LYS A 49 12.97 -8.13 -11.47
N ILE A 50 11.88 -7.61 -11.99
CA ILE A 50 10.56 -8.20 -11.79
C ILE A 50 10.29 -9.18 -12.94
N LYS A 51 9.94 -10.42 -12.60
CA LYS A 51 9.53 -11.42 -13.61
C LYS A 51 8.08 -11.23 -14.02
N ASN A 52 7.23 -10.93 -13.04
CA ASN A 52 5.80 -10.78 -13.23
C ASN A 52 5.21 -9.86 -12.15
N SER A 53 4.30 -8.99 -12.54
CA SER A 53 3.48 -8.12 -11.71
C SER A 53 2.02 -8.50 -11.88
N TYR A 54 1.27 -8.49 -10.78
CA TYR A 54 -0.11 -8.97 -10.79
C TYR A 54 -0.94 -8.27 -9.72
N PHE A 55 -2.25 -8.18 -9.98
CA PHE A 55 -3.21 -7.82 -8.95
C PHE A 55 -3.47 -9.00 -8.04
N ILE A 56 -3.54 -8.76 -6.73
CA ILE A 56 -3.97 -9.78 -5.79
C ILE A 56 -5.46 -10.04 -6.07
N GLY A 57 -5.77 -11.30 -6.39
CA GLY A 57 -7.11 -11.71 -6.81
C GLY A 57 -7.21 -12.04 -8.30
N GLY A 58 -6.38 -11.42 -9.14
CA GLY A 58 -6.32 -11.69 -10.58
C GLY A 58 -6.53 -10.42 -11.40
N ALA A 59 -7.47 -9.58 -10.99
CA ALA A 59 -7.77 -8.29 -11.63
C ALA A 59 -7.95 -7.16 -10.62
N TYR A 60 -8.05 -5.93 -11.15
CA TYR A 60 -8.45 -4.76 -10.37
C TYR A 60 -9.79 -5.02 -9.67
N GLY A 61 -9.88 -4.66 -8.40
CA GLY A 61 -11.12 -4.78 -7.63
C GLY A 61 -11.41 -6.18 -7.08
N GLU A 62 -10.67 -7.22 -7.47
CA GLU A 62 -10.84 -8.59 -6.97
C GLU A 62 -10.02 -8.89 -5.70
N SER A 63 -9.28 -7.91 -5.20
CA SER A 63 -8.52 -8.04 -3.95
C SER A 63 -9.49 -8.13 -2.76
N SER A 64 -9.12 -8.93 -1.76
CA SER A 64 -9.91 -9.13 -0.54
C SER A 64 -8.99 -9.32 0.66
N GLU A 65 -9.53 -9.12 1.88
CA GLU A 65 -8.80 -9.38 3.13
C GLU A 65 -8.12 -10.76 3.10
N LYS A 66 -8.87 -11.80 2.73
CA LYS A 66 -8.40 -13.17 2.69
C LYS A 66 -7.31 -13.38 1.64
N LYS A 67 -7.48 -12.85 0.43
CA LYS A 67 -6.50 -12.99 -0.66
C LYS A 67 -5.19 -12.26 -0.33
N MET A 68 -5.28 -11.05 0.22
CA MET A 68 -4.12 -10.28 0.69
C MET A 68 -3.37 -11.01 1.82
N MET A 69 -4.08 -11.53 2.83
CA MET A 69 -3.43 -12.29 3.91
C MET A 69 -2.70 -13.53 3.37
N LYS A 70 -3.33 -14.25 2.44
CA LYS A 70 -2.74 -15.44 1.81
C LYS A 70 -1.48 -15.08 1.02
N GLU A 71 -1.52 -13.96 0.31
CA GLU A 71 -0.38 -13.46 -0.45
C GLU A 71 0.78 -13.09 0.47
N ILE A 72 0.51 -12.29 1.51
CA ILE A 72 1.55 -11.85 2.44
C ILE A 72 2.19 -13.03 3.17
N LEU A 73 1.41 -14.05 3.51
CA LEU A 73 1.92 -15.27 4.15
C LEU A 73 2.87 -16.07 3.25
N ARG A 74 2.62 -16.09 1.93
CA ARG A 74 3.35 -16.97 1.00
C ARG A 74 4.54 -16.28 0.34
N ASN A 75 4.36 -15.02 -0.05
CA ASN A 75 5.30 -14.31 -0.92
C ASN A 75 5.86 -13.03 -0.27
N GLY A 76 5.33 -12.62 0.88
CA GLY A 76 5.82 -11.47 1.64
C GLY A 76 5.06 -10.18 1.36
N ILE A 77 5.70 -9.04 1.57
CA ILE A 77 5.03 -7.74 1.56
C ILE A 77 4.33 -7.44 0.22
N VAL A 78 3.22 -6.71 0.27
CA VAL A 78 2.43 -6.34 -0.92
C VAL A 78 2.28 -4.82 -1.00
N ASN A 79 2.09 -4.29 -2.19
CA ASN A 79 1.73 -2.89 -2.35
C ASN A 79 0.23 -2.70 -2.06
N GLY A 80 -0.12 -1.59 -1.42
CA GLY A 80 -1.50 -1.18 -1.21
C GLY A 80 -1.73 0.25 -1.65
N GLU A 81 -2.95 0.53 -2.10
CA GLU A 81 -3.40 1.86 -2.50
C GLU A 81 -4.49 2.34 -1.52
N LEU A 82 -4.47 3.63 -1.18
CA LEU A 82 -5.37 4.23 -0.20
C LEU A 82 -5.98 5.52 -0.73
N ASN A 83 -7.22 5.79 -0.32
CA ASN A 83 -7.82 7.11 -0.37
C ASN A 83 -7.67 7.81 0.98
N VAL A 84 -6.56 8.51 1.20
CA VAL A 84 -6.35 9.19 2.47
C VAL A 84 -6.83 10.65 2.43
N PRO A 85 -7.56 11.10 3.47
CA PRO A 85 -7.90 12.52 3.64
C PRO A 85 -6.66 13.31 4.08
N ARG A 86 -6.68 14.65 3.97
CA ARG A 86 -5.55 15.50 4.41
C ARG A 86 -5.18 15.30 5.89
N ILE A 87 -6.15 14.95 6.74
CA ILE A 87 -5.92 14.75 8.17
C ILE A 87 -5.01 13.55 8.45
N PHE A 88 -4.85 12.62 7.50
CA PHE A 88 -3.90 11.51 7.58
C PHE A 88 -2.47 11.97 7.85
N SER A 89 -2.07 13.15 7.34
CA SER A 89 -0.75 13.72 7.58
C SER A 89 -0.45 13.97 9.07
N PHE A 90 -1.47 14.07 9.91
CA PHE A 90 -1.34 14.28 11.36
C PHE A 90 -1.41 12.99 12.19
N TYR A 91 -1.50 11.82 11.55
CA TYR A 91 -1.49 10.55 12.26
C TYR A 91 -0.23 10.40 13.12
N GLN A 92 -0.42 9.93 14.36
CA GLN A 92 0.66 9.63 15.30
C GLN A 92 0.65 8.17 15.74
N LYS A 93 -0.52 7.63 16.13
CA LYS A 93 -0.66 6.26 16.63
C LYS A 93 -2.12 5.80 16.62
N GLY A 94 -2.33 4.49 16.79
CA GLY A 94 -3.65 3.86 16.87
C GLY A 94 -4.08 3.26 15.53
N ILE A 95 -5.27 2.65 15.50
CA ILE A 95 -5.81 1.99 14.31
C ILE A 95 -6.73 2.96 13.58
N LEU A 96 -6.35 3.37 12.37
CA LEU A 96 -7.18 4.20 11.50
C LEU A 96 -8.38 3.41 10.98
N SER A 97 -9.51 4.08 10.83
CA SER A 97 -10.72 3.54 10.19
C SER A 97 -11.55 4.68 9.60
N ASN A 98 -12.46 4.37 8.68
CA ASN A 98 -13.40 5.37 8.14
C ASN A 98 -14.27 5.98 9.26
N ASP A 99 -14.57 5.24 10.33
CA ASP A 99 -15.32 5.78 11.47
C ASP A 99 -14.54 6.87 12.23
N HIS A 100 -13.21 6.71 12.34
CA HIS A 100 -12.35 7.72 12.93
C HIS A 100 -12.21 8.94 12.03
N GLU A 101 -12.15 8.73 10.71
CA GLU A 101 -12.18 9.81 9.72
C GLU A 101 -13.49 10.58 9.82
N ALA A 102 -14.66 9.93 9.73
CA ALA A 102 -15.95 10.60 9.83
C ALA A 102 -16.10 11.38 11.16
N LYS A 103 -15.56 10.85 12.26
CA LYS A 103 -15.50 11.59 13.55
C LYS A 103 -14.57 12.80 13.46
N MET A 104 -13.38 12.67 12.90
CA MET A 104 -12.40 13.74 12.85
C MET A 104 -12.77 14.83 11.82
N SER A 105 -13.32 14.43 10.68
CA SER A 105 -13.93 15.30 9.67
C SER A 105 -15.16 16.00 10.24
N SER A 106 -16.05 15.30 10.96
CA SER A 106 -17.15 15.97 11.66
C SER A 106 -16.68 16.90 12.78
N TYR A 107 -15.57 16.63 13.49
CA TYR A 107 -14.99 17.59 14.45
C TYR A 107 -14.37 18.82 13.77
N LEU A 108 -13.79 18.67 12.58
CA LEU A 108 -13.29 19.79 11.77
C LEU A 108 -14.43 20.59 11.16
N GLU A 109 -15.50 19.93 10.68
CA GLU A 109 -16.76 20.55 10.29
C GLU A 109 -17.51 21.16 11.49
N TYR A 110 -17.34 20.63 12.71
CA TYR A 110 -17.90 21.17 13.96
C TYR A 110 -17.29 22.52 14.34
N SER A 111 -16.11 22.88 13.79
CA SER A 111 -15.60 24.26 13.86
C SER A 111 -16.39 25.25 12.98
N GLY A 112 -17.41 24.76 12.24
CA GLY A 112 -18.41 25.53 11.52
C GLY A 112 -19.67 24.71 11.15
N ILE A 113 -20.59 24.51 12.11
CA ILE A 113 -22.04 24.22 11.95
C ILE A 113 -22.43 22.86 11.30
N ALA A 114 -22.94 21.91 12.10
CA ALA A 114 -24.27 21.30 11.90
C ALA A 114 -24.55 20.17 12.92
N GLU A 115 -25.61 20.37 13.68
CA GLU A 115 -26.14 19.54 14.74
C GLU A 115 -27.13 18.53 14.14
N HIS A 116 -26.69 17.35 13.64
CA HIS A 116 -27.64 16.25 13.36
C HIS A 116 -27.10 14.81 13.22
N HIS A 117 -25.81 14.52 13.40
CA HIS A 117 -25.27 13.15 13.20
C HIS A 117 -24.89 12.42 14.51
N LYS A 118 -25.76 12.46 15.53
CA LYS A 118 -25.47 11.87 16.87
C LYS A 118 -26.08 10.49 17.16
N GLN A 119 -26.81 9.84 16.25
CA GLN A 119 -27.58 8.63 16.60
C GLN A 119 -27.06 7.28 16.07
N VAL A 120 -25.97 7.23 15.28
CA VAL A 120 -25.44 5.93 14.79
C VAL A 120 -24.23 5.42 15.61
N GLN A 121 -23.70 6.22 16.54
CA GLN A 121 -22.40 5.95 17.18
C GLN A 121 -22.43 5.10 18.48
N GLN A 122 -23.56 4.47 18.82
CA GLN A 122 -23.71 3.69 20.07
C GLN A 122 -23.92 2.17 19.90
N MET A 123 -23.40 1.55 18.83
CA MET A 123 -23.37 0.08 18.72
C MET A 123 -22.01 -0.48 18.29
N ILE A 124 -20.90 0.02 18.86
CA ILE A 124 -19.61 -0.68 18.79
C ILE A 124 -19.48 -1.52 20.08
N GLY A 125 -20.07 -2.71 20.04
CA GLY A 125 -20.13 -3.59 21.21
C GLY A 125 -21.02 -4.81 21.01
N SER A 126 -20.80 -5.58 19.93
CA SER A 126 -21.28 -6.96 19.90
C SER A 126 -20.29 -7.81 19.13
N GLN A 127 -19.49 -8.56 19.90
CA GLN A 127 -18.51 -9.51 19.41
C GLN A 127 -19.21 -10.71 18.77
N LYS A 128 -19.20 -10.76 17.43
CA LYS A 128 -19.10 -12.03 16.72
C LYS A 128 -17.68 -12.12 16.17
N LYS A 129 -17.04 -13.30 16.25
CA LYS A 129 -15.81 -13.58 15.52
C LYS A 129 -16.09 -13.29 14.04
N LYS A 130 -15.71 -12.10 13.56
CA LYS A 130 -15.81 -11.77 12.14
C LYS A 130 -14.84 -12.70 11.43
N HIS A 131 -15.38 -13.66 10.70
CA HIS A 131 -14.59 -14.48 9.78
C HIS A 131 -13.79 -13.58 8.85
N VAL A 132 -12.63 -14.05 8.40
CA VAL A 132 -11.85 -13.35 7.39
C VAL A 132 -12.73 -13.19 6.14
N THR A 133 -12.93 -11.95 5.69
CA THR A 133 -13.78 -11.64 4.54
C THR A 133 -13.05 -12.00 3.25
N ASP A 134 -13.78 -12.58 2.30
CA ASP A 134 -13.33 -12.73 0.92
C ASP A 134 -13.99 -11.72 -0.01
N ARG A 135 -14.74 -10.76 0.56
CA ARG A 135 -15.42 -9.71 -0.19
C ARG A 135 -14.44 -8.82 -0.93
N ASP A 136 -14.76 -8.56 -2.17
CA ASP A 136 -14.04 -7.67 -3.07
C ASP A 136 -14.94 -6.52 -3.53
N LEU A 137 -14.49 -5.67 -4.46
CA LEU A 137 -15.27 -4.49 -4.88
C LEU A 137 -16.62 -4.84 -5.52
N GLU A 138 -16.67 -5.94 -6.27
CA GLU A 138 -17.90 -6.38 -6.93
C GLU A 138 -18.96 -6.79 -5.91
N ASP A 139 -18.54 -7.46 -4.83
CA ASP A 139 -19.42 -7.80 -3.69
C ASP A 139 -20.01 -6.56 -3.00
N TYR A 140 -19.33 -5.41 -3.06
CA TYR A 140 -19.85 -4.12 -2.58
C TYR A 140 -20.71 -3.38 -3.63
N GLY A 141 -20.80 -3.89 -4.86
CA GLY A 141 -21.46 -3.20 -5.98
C GLY A 141 -20.70 -1.96 -6.45
N ILE A 142 -19.38 -1.91 -6.24
CA ILE A 142 -18.52 -0.78 -6.55
C ILE A 142 -17.67 -1.12 -7.78
N ALA A 143 -17.76 -0.32 -8.84
CA ALA A 143 -16.98 -0.53 -10.05
C ALA A 143 -15.56 0.09 -9.98
N TRP A 144 -15.40 1.15 -9.17
CA TRP A 144 -14.13 1.86 -9.04
C TRP A 144 -14.05 2.60 -7.70
N MET A 145 -12.83 2.81 -7.20
CA MET A 145 -12.55 3.67 -6.04
C MET A 145 -11.51 4.73 -6.38
N ASN A 146 -11.72 5.95 -5.87
CA ASN A 146 -10.70 6.98 -5.92
C ASN A 146 -9.61 6.64 -4.90
N LEU A 147 -8.36 6.45 -5.33
CA LEU A 147 -7.20 6.19 -4.47
C LEU A 147 -6.13 7.23 -4.81
N ASN A 148 -5.45 7.75 -3.79
CA ASN A 148 -4.56 8.91 -3.92
C ASN A 148 -3.19 8.75 -3.23
N HIS A 149 -2.92 7.61 -2.57
CA HIS A 149 -1.68 7.38 -1.85
C HIS A 149 -1.27 5.91 -1.88
N SER A 150 -0.06 5.63 -2.39
CA SER A 150 0.52 4.28 -2.45
C SER A 150 1.42 4.00 -1.24
N VAL A 151 1.30 2.80 -0.69
CA VAL A 151 1.99 2.34 0.53
C VAL A 151 2.38 0.87 0.42
N VAL A 152 3.12 0.37 1.40
CA VAL A 152 3.49 -1.06 1.47
C VAL A 152 2.83 -1.70 2.68
N ILE A 153 2.08 -2.78 2.47
CA ILE A 153 1.46 -3.56 3.53
C ILE A 153 2.42 -4.68 3.91
N VAL A 154 2.89 -4.65 5.17
CA VAL A 154 3.98 -5.52 5.64
C VAL A 154 3.50 -6.65 6.55
N GLY A 155 2.24 -6.61 6.99
CA GLY A 155 1.67 -7.62 7.87
C GLY A 155 0.29 -7.25 8.37
N TRP A 156 -0.21 -8.02 9.33
CA TRP A 156 -1.50 -7.79 9.96
C TRP A 156 -1.47 -8.25 11.42
N GLY A 157 -2.47 -7.81 12.18
CA GLY A 157 -2.63 -8.22 13.57
C GLY A 157 -4.07 -8.10 14.05
N VAL A 158 -4.22 -8.31 15.35
CA VAL A 158 -5.45 -8.11 16.10
C VAL A 158 -5.08 -7.40 17.40
N ASP A 159 -5.76 -6.32 17.73
CA ASP A 159 -5.62 -5.67 19.02
C ASP A 159 -6.35 -6.50 20.08
N GLU A 160 -5.63 -7.03 21.07
CA GLU A 160 -6.19 -7.96 22.05
C GLU A 160 -7.26 -7.33 22.95
N LYS A 161 -7.19 -6.00 23.16
CA LYS A 161 -8.11 -5.28 24.06
C LYS A 161 -9.46 -5.04 23.42
N THR A 162 -9.46 -4.66 22.14
CA THR A 162 -10.65 -4.27 21.38
C THR A 162 -11.13 -5.36 20.42
N ALA A 163 -10.32 -6.41 20.21
CA ALA A 163 -10.47 -7.41 19.15
C ALA A 163 -10.46 -6.81 17.72
N THR A 164 -9.95 -5.58 17.56
CA THR A 164 -9.91 -4.91 16.25
C THR A 164 -8.81 -5.49 15.39
N LYS A 165 -9.18 -6.06 14.24
CA LYS A 165 -8.25 -6.52 13.21
C LYS A 165 -7.61 -5.31 12.52
N TYR A 166 -6.31 -5.37 12.24
CA TYR A 166 -5.61 -4.30 11.52
C TYR A 166 -4.58 -4.84 10.52
N TRP A 167 -4.28 -4.01 9.52
CA TRP A 167 -3.11 -4.08 8.65
C TRP A 167 -1.97 -3.27 9.26
N ILE A 168 -0.74 -3.77 9.11
CA ILE A 168 0.49 -3.05 9.43
C ILE A 168 1.03 -2.50 8.11
N VAL A 169 1.15 -1.18 8.02
CA VAL A 169 1.42 -0.49 6.77
C VAL A 169 2.63 0.43 6.94
N ARG A 170 3.58 0.32 6.02
CA ARG A 170 4.76 1.16 5.96
C ARG A 170 4.52 2.33 5.02
N ASN A 171 4.71 3.54 5.54
CA ASN A 171 4.57 4.78 4.79
C ASN A 171 5.92 5.27 4.25
N SER A 172 5.89 6.29 3.38
CA SER A 172 7.05 6.90 2.74
C SER A 172 7.38 8.31 3.27
N TYR A 173 6.77 8.73 4.38
CA TYR A 173 6.97 10.06 5.01
C TYR A 173 8.09 10.12 6.05
N GLY A 174 8.92 9.07 6.11
CA GLY A 174 10.07 8.99 7.00
C GLY A 174 9.71 8.63 8.46
N LYS A 175 10.74 8.30 9.24
CA LYS A 175 10.59 7.69 10.57
C LYS A 175 9.97 8.58 11.65
N ARG A 176 9.90 9.90 11.42
CA ARG A 176 9.32 10.84 12.40
C ARG A 176 7.80 10.90 12.31
N TRP A 177 7.21 10.36 11.25
CA TRP A 177 5.78 10.33 11.04
C TRP A 177 5.18 9.04 11.62
N GLY A 178 3.99 9.14 12.22
CA GLY A 178 3.27 7.97 12.74
C GLY A 178 4.07 7.17 13.76
N MET A 179 4.00 5.84 13.62
CA MET A 179 4.67 4.87 14.46
C MET A 179 6.00 4.47 13.83
N GLU A 180 7.01 5.34 13.95
CA GLU A 180 8.35 5.15 13.35
C GLU A 180 8.35 5.02 11.81
N GLY A 181 7.39 5.67 11.14
CA GLY A 181 7.18 5.59 9.69
C GLY A 181 6.09 4.59 9.28
N ASP A 182 5.60 3.78 10.22
CA ASP A 182 4.52 2.82 9.99
C ASP A 182 3.19 3.36 10.58
N PHE A 183 2.07 2.75 10.18
CA PHE A 183 0.74 3.02 10.71
C PHE A 183 -0.15 1.79 10.64
N LEU A 184 -1.26 1.82 11.37
CA LEU A 184 -2.24 0.74 11.41
C LEU A 184 -3.56 1.20 10.79
N VAL A 185 -4.17 0.35 9.96
CA VAL A 185 -5.50 0.56 9.38
C VAL A 185 -6.38 -0.64 9.71
N ARG A 186 -7.65 -0.42 10.04
CA ARG A 186 -8.59 -1.50 10.33
C ARG A 186 -8.77 -2.39 9.10
N ARG A 187 -8.79 -3.69 9.36
CA ARG A 187 -8.77 -4.76 8.36
C ARG A 187 -10.12 -5.49 8.29
N GLY A 188 -10.54 -5.83 7.08
CA GLY A 188 -11.73 -6.61 6.74
C GLY A 188 -12.98 -5.79 6.43
N GLU A 189 -12.86 -4.46 6.39
CA GLU A 189 -13.95 -3.51 6.07
C GLU A 189 -13.58 -2.59 4.91
N ASN A 190 -12.45 -2.85 4.22
CA ASN A 190 -11.94 -2.01 3.14
C ASN A 190 -11.85 -0.50 3.49
N ASP A 191 -11.43 -0.18 4.72
CA ASP A 191 -11.28 1.23 5.14
C ASP A 191 -10.28 1.95 4.22
N PHE A 192 -10.62 3.17 3.82
CA PHE A 192 -9.87 3.97 2.84
C PHE A 192 -9.61 3.26 1.49
N GLY A 193 -10.32 2.17 1.16
CA GLY A 193 -10.08 1.41 -0.06
C GLY A 193 -8.83 0.53 -0.06
N ILE A 194 -8.20 0.31 1.11
CA ILE A 194 -6.92 -0.41 1.22
C ILE A 194 -6.96 -1.85 0.70
N GLU A 195 -8.14 -2.47 0.66
CA GLU A 195 -8.34 -3.85 0.24
C GLU A 195 -8.81 -3.97 -1.22
N SER A 196 -9.09 -2.83 -1.88
CA SER A 196 -9.63 -2.76 -3.24
C SER A 196 -8.60 -3.04 -4.32
N GLU A 197 -7.39 -2.53 -4.08
CA GLU A 197 -6.36 -2.47 -5.09
C GLU A 197 -5.00 -2.74 -4.46
N THR A 198 -4.56 -3.98 -4.62
CA THR A 198 -3.28 -4.43 -4.12
C THR A 198 -2.54 -5.19 -5.20
N THR A 199 -1.23 -4.98 -5.25
CA THR A 199 -0.37 -5.55 -6.28
C THR A 199 0.79 -6.31 -5.64
N GLY A 200 1.13 -7.44 -6.26
CA GLY A 200 2.26 -8.29 -5.91
C GLY A 200 3.26 -8.35 -7.06
N TYR A 201 4.50 -8.68 -6.72
CA TYR A 201 5.60 -8.76 -7.69
C TYR A 201 6.42 -10.03 -7.45
N GLU A 202 6.66 -10.79 -8.52
CA GLU A 202 7.65 -11.87 -8.51
C GLU A 202 9.03 -11.27 -8.77
N VAL A 203 9.85 -11.19 -7.73
CA VAL A 203 11.18 -10.55 -7.79
C VAL A 203 12.27 -11.59 -8.04
N GLN A 204 13.18 -11.27 -8.95
CA GLN A 204 14.43 -11.98 -9.17
C GLN A 204 15.60 -11.07 -8.79
N LEU A 205 16.44 -11.53 -7.86
CA LEU A 205 17.67 -10.82 -7.51
C LEU A 205 18.76 -11.07 -8.56
N CYS A 206 19.58 -10.05 -8.82
CA CYS A 206 20.71 -10.11 -9.74
C CYS A 206 22.03 -10.15 -8.97
N ASP A 207 22.96 -10.99 -9.40
CA ASP A 207 24.33 -11.01 -8.86
C ASP A 207 25.07 -9.76 -9.37
N GLU A 208 25.40 -8.84 -8.47
CA GLU A 208 26.07 -7.56 -8.79
C GLU A 208 27.47 -7.73 -9.39
N GLN A 209 28.16 -8.84 -9.07
CA GLN A 209 29.52 -9.11 -9.56
C GLN A 209 29.48 -9.61 -10.99
N GLN A 210 28.55 -10.52 -11.29
CA GLN A 210 28.42 -11.17 -12.59
C GLN A 210 27.56 -10.39 -13.59
N SER A 211 26.63 -9.57 -13.11
CA SER A 211 25.74 -8.79 -13.97
C SER A 211 26.48 -7.64 -14.66
N THR A 212 26.02 -7.32 -15.87
CA THR A 212 26.47 -6.18 -16.67
C THR A 212 25.31 -5.20 -16.89
N PRO A 213 25.57 -3.94 -17.25
CA PRO A 213 24.49 -3.01 -17.58
C PRO A 213 23.57 -3.59 -18.67
N GLY A 214 22.27 -3.61 -18.40
CA GLY A 214 21.26 -4.19 -19.28
C GLY A 214 21.12 -5.72 -19.24
N ASN A 215 21.91 -6.44 -18.44
CA ASN A 215 21.84 -7.88 -18.30
C ASN A 215 21.94 -8.33 -16.84
N CYS A 216 20.84 -8.89 -16.33
CA CYS A 216 20.76 -9.45 -14.97
C CYS A 216 21.11 -10.94 -14.98
N VAL A 217 22.19 -11.30 -14.30
CA VAL A 217 22.50 -12.70 -13.98
C VAL A 217 21.77 -13.04 -12.68
N PRO A 218 20.82 -14.00 -12.67
CA PRO A 218 20.09 -14.36 -11.47
C PRO A 218 21.03 -14.85 -10.36
N VAL A 219 20.76 -14.45 -9.12
CA VAL A 219 21.36 -15.12 -7.95
C VAL A 219 20.74 -16.51 -7.86
N ASP A 220 21.58 -17.55 -7.88
CA ASP A 220 21.11 -18.94 -7.75
C ASP A 220 20.46 -19.12 -6.37
N PRO A 221 19.18 -19.53 -6.28
CA PRO A 221 18.55 -19.83 -5.00
C PRO A 221 19.21 -21.08 -4.42
N LYS A 222 20.19 -20.88 -3.53
CA LYS A 222 20.72 -21.95 -2.68
C LYS A 222 19.66 -22.51 -1.75
#